data_AF-A0A5C1AF40-F1
#
_entry.id   AF-A0A5C1AF40-F1
#
_cell.length_a   1.000
_cell.length_b   1.000
_cell.length_c   1.000
_cell.angle_alpha   90.00
_cell.angle_beta   90.00
_cell.angle_gamma   90.00
#
_symmetry.space_group_name_H-M   'P 1'
#
loop_
_entity.id
_entity.type
_entity.pdbx_description
1 polymer ?
#
loop_
_entity_poly.entity_id
_entity_poly.type
_entity_poly.pdbx_seq_one_letter_code
_entity_poly.pdbx_strand_id
1 'polypeptide(L)'
;MSSSPPPDPHATRPVNPADAPTHTLKQDVGGSSTEVTKAGPEQLPQHLSSIQFWQVGRQVGDFNLLAKLGEGGLGTVYLARQVSLARLVALKVTDATVSGTGEGLALAGLEHEHIVKVFAGFVEPTTKKHCLCLQYVPGTTLVAVIRKLHAGGRRPKSGQEILDAIDILASSEIHFDPTALADRGALADDDFYSAVCRLGEQMAAALAFAHSRDILHCDVKPGNILVTHYGRPMLVDFNISVKSADGGATLGGTPRYMSPEHVAAFRGDPHDPVDHRTDIFSLGVVLFELATGERPANNNLHLFGELPRELAWVLSRCLQHRPQDRYESGSELAAALAGARSLIRVRHDLPRPGALGRAAIRYPLVVLLTLAMIPHLFGSVLNITYNDVKIQLTDYQHEVFTRIALIYNGIMYPICVAAGVVLLRRFARDRRAVLNGDPCARTIDQVRYDAVLLGHFGIAFALVGWLPGGVLFPLLLDWQAGPLDWHDYAHFAISFTLSGLVGMVYSYFGIQYVVLRVLYPQLGNPDTFDPQTTRDELRTGTRWLGAFLVLATLIPLAGAIFLIVLNDATMTLGFRILVTGLIVLGMAGVTVLVRVMDRMAALVAPWTTGGAKRHGSANWSAVWRSR
;
A
#
# COMPACT_ATOMS: atom_id res chain seq x y z
N MET A 1 23.54 11.56 -60.82
CA MET A 1 24.24 11.26 -59.57
C MET A 1 24.25 12.52 -58.70
N SER A 2 23.40 12.57 -57.68
CA SER A 2 23.67 13.35 -56.46
C SER A 2 22.66 12.90 -55.41
N SER A 3 23.21 12.35 -54.34
CA SER A 3 22.57 11.64 -53.23
C SER A 3 22.14 12.61 -52.13
N SER A 4 20.88 12.49 -51.71
CA SER A 4 20.32 13.12 -50.51
C SER A 4 20.74 12.37 -49.22
N PRO A 5 20.78 13.04 -48.05
CA PRO A 5 21.34 12.53 -46.79
C PRO A 5 20.41 11.52 -46.07
N PRO A 6 20.90 10.77 -45.05
CA PRO A 6 20.12 9.74 -44.37
C PRO A 6 19.04 10.33 -43.43
N PRO A 7 17.92 9.64 -43.17
CA PRO A 7 16.85 10.14 -42.33
C PRO A 7 17.10 9.91 -40.83
N ASP A 8 16.64 10.90 -40.05
CA ASP A 8 16.63 11.03 -38.59
C ASP A 8 15.67 10.01 -37.91
N PRO A 9 16.09 9.29 -36.85
CA PRO A 9 15.26 8.28 -36.18
C PRO A 9 14.17 8.82 -35.23
N HIS A 10 13.92 10.14 -35.17
CA HIS A 10 12.97 10.73 -34.21
C HIS A 10 11.86 11.63 -34.79
N ALA A 11 11.27 11.28 -35.94
CA ALA A 11 10.06 11.94 -36.46
C ALA A 11 8.83 11.01 -36.41
N THR A 12 7.98 11.16 -35.40
CA THR A 12 6.67 10.49 -35.32
C THR A 12 5.67 11.14 -36.30
N ARG A 13 5.22 10.38 -37.29
CA ARG A 13 4.14 10.74 -38.24
C ARG A 13 2.75 10.69 -37.56
N PRO A 14 1.79 11.51 -38.01
CA PRO A 14 0.39 11.40 -37.59
C PRO A 14 -0.26 10.17 -38.25
N VAL A 15 -1.02 9.40 -37.47
CA VAL A 15 -1.75 8.21 -37.95
C VAL A 15 -3.08 8.63 -38.57
N ASN A 16 -3.32 8.18 -39.80
CA ASN A 16 -4.53 8.38 -40.58
C ASN A 16 -5.59 7.32 -40.20
N PRO A 17 -6.90 7.64 -40.03
CA PRO A 17 -7.88 6.75 -39.40
C PRO A 17 -8.40 5.56 -40.26
N ALA A 18 -7.71 5.15 -41.32
CA ALA A 18 -8.29 4.25 -42.33
C ALA A 18 -7.83 2.77 -42.30
N ASP A 19 -6.89 2.37 -41.44
CA ASP A 19 -6.32 1.01 -41.47
C ASP A 19 -6.45 0.26 -40.12
N ALA A 20 -7.68 -0.07 -39.72
CA ALA A 20 -7.94 -1.05 -38.65
C ALA A 20 -8.69 -2.28 -39.22
N PRO A 21 -8.28 -3.51 -38.86
CA PRO A 21 -8.85 -4.73 -39.43
C PRO A 21 -10.26 -5.00 -38.88
N THR A 22 -11.23 -5.05 -39.79
CA THR A 22 -12.64 -5.38 -39.54
C THR A 22 -12.85 -6.89 -39.57
N HIS A 23 -13.17 -7.50 -38.42
CA HIS A 23 -13.86 -8.79 -38.39
C HIS A 23 -15.38 -8.54 -38.35
N THR A 24 -16.03 -8.88 -39.46
CA THR A 24 -17.45 -8.75 -39.76
C THR A 24 -18.31 -9.77 -39.01
N LEU A 25 -19.27 -9.29 -38.21
CA LEU A 25 -20.50 -10.02 -37.88
C LEU A 25 -21.59 -9.55 -38.85
N LYS A 26 -22.13 -10.48 -39.64
CA LYS A 26 -23.18 -10.25 -40.64
C LYS A 26 -24.48 -9.79 -39.97
N GLN A 27 -25.00 -8.66 -40.43
CA GLN A 27 -26.40 -8.26 -40.30
C GLN A 27 -27.16 -8.79 -41.52
N ASP A 28 -28.16 -9.64 -41.30
CA ASP A 28 -29.25 -9.85 -42.25
C ASP A 28 -30.43 -8.96 -41.82
N VAL A 29 -30.76 -7.98 -42.67
CA VAL A 29 -31.96 -7.16 -42.59
C VAL A 29 -32.87 -7.58 -43.75
N GLY A 30 -33.98 -8.23 -43.43
CA GLY A 30 -35.14 -8.39 -44.30
C GLY A 30 -36.34 -7.78 -43.58
N GLY A 31 -36.87 -6.69 -44.13
CA GLY A 31 -37.85 -5.82 -43.46
C GLY A 31 -39.28 -6.37 -43.43
N SER A 32 -40.03 -5.91 -42.44
CA SER A 32 -41.47 -5.67 -42.53
C SER A 32 -41.83 -4.57 -41.54
N SER A 33 -42.27 -3.45 -42.10
CA SER A 33 -42.83 -2.28 -41.44
C SER A 33 -44.00 -2.61 -40.51
N THR A 34 -43.96 -2.13 -39.27
CA THR A 34 -45.14 -1.82 -38.46
C THR A 34 -44.86 -0.65 -37.53
N GLU A 35 -45.90 0.13 -37.32
CA GLU A 35 -45.94 1.50 -36.83
C GLU A 35 -45.33 1.72 -35.44
N VAL A 36 -44.83 2.94 -35.25
CA VAL A 36 -44.44 3.49 -33.95
C VAL A 36 -45.72 3.76 -33.14
N THR A 37 -46.15 2.79 -32.35
CA THR A 37 -47.14 3.00 -31.28
C THR A 37 -46.43 3.50 -30.03
N LYS A 38 -46.84 4.66 -29.53
CA LYS A 38 -46.40 5.25 -28.25
C LYS A 38 -46.46 4.18 -27.14
N ALA A 39 -45.31 3.84 -26.56
CA ALA A 39 -45.25 3.00 -25.36
C ALA A 39 -45.88 3.76 -24.18
N GLY A 40 -47.04 3.28 -23.73
CA GLY A 40 -47.62 3.62 -22.44
C GLY A 40 -46.82 3.03 -21.27
N PRO A 41 -47.21 3.30 -20.02
CA PRO A 41 -46.45 2.89 -18.84
C PRO A 41 -46.24 1.37 -18.85
N GLU A 42 -44.98 0.92 -18.71
CA GLU A 42 -44.63 -0.49 -18.56
C GLU A 42 -45.46 -1.09 -17.42
N GLN A 43 -46.44 -1.91 -17.78
CA GLN A 43 -47.21 -2.68 -16.81
C GLN A 43 -46.34 -3.81 -16.29
N LEU A 44 -46.11 -3.81 -14.97
CA LEU A 44 -45.57 -4.95 -14.24
C LEU A 44 -46.33 -6.25 -14.63
N PRO A 45 -45.64 -7.40 -14.69
CA PRO A 45 -46.28 -8.70 -14.86
C PRO A 45 -47.46 -8.89 -13.87
N GLN A 46 -48.62 -9.34 -14.36
CA GLN A 46 -49.88 -9.47 -13.61
C GLN A 46 -49.83 -10.40 -12.38
N HIS A 47 -48.73 -11.11 -12.12
CA HIS A 47 -48.55 -11.90 -10.89
C HIS A 47 -48.02 -11.06 -9.71
N LEU A 48 -47.55 -9.82 -9.95
CA LEU A 48 -47.05 -8.91 -8.91
C LEU A 48 -48.13 -7.93 -8.41
N SER A 49 -49.31 -7.90 -9.04
CA SER A 49 -50.43 -7.02 -8.68
C SER A 49 -51.22 -7.46 -7.44
N SER A 50 -50.85 -8.57 -6.79
CA SER A 50 -51.53 -9.09 -5.60
C SER A 50 -50.71 -9.03 -4.31
N ILE A 51 -49.65 -8.20 -4.24
CA ILE A 51 -48.89 -8.01 -2.99
C ILE A 51 -49.77 -7.23 -2.00
N GLN A 52 -50.50 -7.97 -1.17
CA GLN A 52 -51.30 -7.40 -0.08
C GLN A 52 -50.35 -6.98 1.05
N PHE A 53 -50.10 -5.68 1.16
CA PHE A 53 -49.27 -5.11 2.22
C PHE A 53 -49.94 -5.23 3.59
N TRP A 54 -49.15 -5.44 4.64
CA TRP A 54 -49.65 -5.46 6.00
C TRP A 54 -49.60 -4.05 6.58
N GLN A 55 -50.72 -3.59 7.13
CA GLN A 55 -50.79 -2.27 7.75
C GLN A 55 -50.00 -2.24 9.07
N VAL A 56 -49.35 -1.11 9.34
CA VAL A 56 -48.74 -0.81 10.64
C VAL A 56 -49.82 -0.88 11.73
N GLY A 57 -49.48 -1.46 12.89
CA GLY A 57 -50.39 -1.77 13.99
C GLY A 57 -51.04 -3.15 13.92
N ARG A 58 -50.81 -3.91 12.83
CA ARG A 58 -51.24 -5.32 12.73
C ARG A 58 -50.40 -6.20 13.65
N GLN A 59 -51.05 -7.16 14.31
CA GLN A 59 -50.39 -8.26 14.99
C GLN A 59 -50.25 -9.48 14.04
N VAL A 60 -49.06 -10.07 14.04
CA VAL A 60 -48.66 -11.25 13.25
C VAL A 60 -48.00 -12.23 14.21
N GLY A 61 -48.73 -13.25 14.65
CA GLY A 61 -48.31 -14.12 15.75
C GLY A 61 -47.93 -13.31 17.01
N ASP A 62 -46.68 -13.44 17.44
CA ASP A 62 -46.08 -12.75 18.61
C ASP A 62 -45.52 -11.34 18.27
N PHE A 63 -45.76 -10.83 17.06
CA PHE A 63 -45.12 -9.60 16.57
C PHE A 63 -46.16 -8.51 16.27
N ASN A 64 -46.02 -7.34 16.88
CA ASN A 64 -46.80 -6.15 16.54
C ASN A 64 -45.99 -5.26 15.59
N LEU A 65 -46.51 -5.00 14.38
CA LEU A 65 -45.82 -4.20 13.36
C LEU A 65 -45.88 -2.70 13.72
N LEU A 66 -44.73 -2.06 13.86
CA LEU A 66 -44.61 -0.65 14.27
C LEU A 66 -44.33 0.30 13.12
N ALA A 67 -43.52 -0.12 12.15
CA ALA A 67 -43.18 0.69 10.98
C ALA A 67 -42.71 -0.20 9.84
N LYS A 68 -42.83 0.28 8.60
CA LYS A 68 -42.19 -0.36 7.44
C LYS A 68 -40.75 0.16 7.34
N LEU A 69 -39.78 -0.75 7.33
CA LEU A 69 -38.35 -0.41 7.22
C LEU A 69 -37.87 -0.40 5.77
N GLY A 70 -38.41 -1.30 4.93
CA GLY A 70 -38.01 -1.40 3.54
C GLY A 70 -38.87 -2.39 2.75
N GLU A 71 -38.77 -2.30 1.42
CA GLU A 71 -39.41 -3.19 0.46
C GLU A 71 -38.42 -3.50 -0.66
N GLY A 72 -38.30 -4.77 -1.04
CA GLY A 72 -37.44 -5.23 -2.13
C GLY A 72 -38.00 -6.47 -2.82
N GLY A 73 -37.28 -6.96 -3.83
CA GLY A 73 -37.72 -8.11 -4.64
C GLY A 73 -37.88 -9.44 -3.86
N LEU A 74 -37.30 -9.52 -2.67
CA LEU A 74 -37.38 -10.68 -1.78
C LEU A 74 -38.42 -10.53 -0.67
N GLY A 75 -39.18 -9.43 -0.61
CA GLY A 75 -40.24 -9.23 0.40
C GLY A 75 -40.25 -7.85 1.05
N THR A 76 -41.07 -7.70 2.10
CA THR A 76 -41.20 -6.45 2.88
C THR A 76 -40.65 -6.64 4.28
N VAL A 77 -39.88 -5.68 4.77
CA VAL A 77 -39.30 -5.69 6.13
C VAL A 77 -40.00 -4.65 6.99
N TYR A 78 -40.48 -5.09 8.15
CA TYR A 78 -41.15 -4.25 9.14
C TYR A 78 -40.33 -4.18 10.43
N LEU A 79 -40.29 -3.01 11.07
CA LEU A 79 -39.96 -2.91 12.48
C LEU A 79 -41.13 -3.48 13.26
N ALA A 80 -40.88 -4.45 14.13
CA ALA A 80 -41.91 -5.05 14.96
C ALA A 80 -41.46 -5.12 16.42
N ARG A 81 -42.43 -5.05 17.34
CA ARG A 81 -42.22 -5.41 18.74
C ARG A 81 -42.63 -6.86 18.94
N GLN A 82 -41.68 -7.70 19.35
CA GLN A 82 -42.01 -9.04 19.83
C GLN A 82 -42.63 -8.90 21.24
N VAL A 83 -43.87 -9.34 21.39
CA VAL A 83 -44.66 -9.09 22.61
C VAL A 83 -44.12 -9.91 23.78
N SER A 84 -43.86 -11.21 23.59
CA SER A 84 -43.38 -12.11 24.63
C SER A 84 -42.06 -11.68 25.30
N LEU A 85 -41.15 -11.09 24.51
CA LEU A 85 -39.80 -10.69 24.95
C LEU A 85 -39.64 -9.18 25.09
N ALA A 86 -40.69 -8.39 24.83
CA ALA A 86 -40.69 -6.94 24.84
C ALA A 86 -39.56 -6.26 24.04
N ARG A 87 -39.02 -6.93 23.01
CA ARG A 87 -37.88 -6.44 22.21
C ARG A 87 -38.28 -5.95 20.81
N LEU A 88 -37.49 -5.06 20.24
CA LEU A 88 -37.60 -4.65 18.84
C LEU A 88 -36.88 -5.63 17.92
N VAL A 89 -37.51 -5.99 16.81
CA VAL A 89 -36.99 -6.91 15.79
C VAL A 89 -37.31 -6.38 14.40
N ALA A 90 -36.54 -6.81 13.41
CA ALA A 90 -36.90 -6.64 12.00
C ALA A 90 -37.61 -7.90 11.52
N LEU A 91 -38.88 -7.79 11.15
CA LEU A 91 -39.68 -8.90 10.62
C LEU A 91 -39.71 -8.81 9.10
N LYS A 92 -38.99 -9.70 8.42
CA LYS A 92 -39.04 -9.85 6.97
C LYS A 92 -40.17 -10.79 6.60
N VAL A 93 -41.05 -10.34 5.70
CA VAL A 93 -42.23 -11.07 5.24
C VAL A 93 -42.11 -11.29 3.74
N THR A 94 -42.13 -12.55 3.33
CA THR A 94 -41.94 -12.99 1.95
C THR A 94 -43.10 -13.86 1.48
N ASP A 95 -43.46 -13.78 0.21
CA ASP A 95 -44.51 -14.63 -0.35
C ASP A 95 -43.98 -16.06 -0.60
N ALA A 96 -44.81 -17.07 -0.29
CA ALA A 96 -44.44 -18.49 -0.36
C ALA A 96 -44.04 -18.99 -1.76
N THR A 97 -44.37 -18.23 -2.80
CA THR A 97 -44.01 -18.54 -4.18
C THR A 97 -42.60 -18.04 -4.56
N VAL A 98 -41.98 -17.17 -3.74
CA VAL A 98 -40.74 -16.45 -4.10
C VAL A 98 -39.52 -16.96 -3.32
N SER A 99 -39.69 -17.50 -2.12
CA SER A 99 -38.57 -18.04 -1.33
C SER A 99 -38.91 -19.43 -0.80
N GLY A 100 -38.10 -20.43 -1.15
CA GLY A 100 -38.19 -21.75 -0.54
C GLY A 100 -37.93 -21.64 0.96
N THR A 101 -38.49 -22.56 1.74
CA THR A 101 -38.33 -22.69 3.21
C THR A 101 -36.89 -22.76 3.73
N GLY A 102 -35.87 -22.74 2.85
CA GLY A 102 -34.46 -22.93 3.17
C GLY A 102 -33.69 -21.69 3.66
N GLU A 103 -34.13 -20.45 3.36
CA GLU A 103 -33.38 -19.22 3.71
C GLU A 103 -33.16 -19.11 5.23
N GLY A 104 -34.21 -19.32 6.02
CA GLY A 104 -34.14 -19.26 7.49
C GLY A 104 -33.28 -20.35 8.12
N LEU A 105 -33.28 -21.56 7.56
CA LEU A 105 -32.49 -22.70 8.07
C LEU A 105 -31.00 -22.54 7.79
N ALA A 106 -30.65 -22.08 6.59
CA ALA A 106 -29.25 -21.84 6.23
C ALA A 106 -28.63 -20.68 7.04
N LEU A 107 -29.41 -19.65 7.37
CA LEU A 107 -28.91 -18.50 8.14
C LEU A 107 -28.95 -18.69 9.66
N ALA A 108 -29.70 -19.66 10.18
CA ALA A 108 -29.86 -19.87 11.62
C ALA A 108 -28.53 -20.14 12.35
N GLY A 109 -27.53 -20.70 11.66
CA GLY A 109 -26.20 -20.98 12.22
C GLY A 109 -25.18 -19.85 12.06
N LEU A 110 -25.56 -18.72 11.46
CA LEU A 110 -24.66 -17.58 11.25
C LEU A 110 -24.74 -16.60 12.42
N GLU A 111 -23.76 -16.70 13.32
CA GLU A 111 -23.54 -15.73 14.38
C GLU A 111 -22.18 -15.03 14.20
N HIS A 112 -22.22 -13.79 13.70
CA HIS A 112 -21.03 -12.98 13.47
C HIS A 112 -21.33 -11.51 13.77
N GLU A 113 -20.33 -10.75 14.20
CA GLU A 113 -20.48 -9.33 14.58
C GLU A 113 -20.95 -8.44 13.42
N HIS A 114 -20.63 -8.84 12.19
CA HIS A 114 -20.94 -8.13 10.94
C HIS A 114 -21.98 -8.85 10.07
N ILE A 115 -22.76 -9.79 10.63
CA ILE A 115 -23.90 -10.44 9.96
C ILE A 115 -25.13 -10.27 10.84
N VAL A 116 -26.25 -9.84 10.27
CA VAL A 116 -27.50 -9.72 11.01
C VAL A 116 -28.01 -11.08 11.46
N LYS A 117 -28.28 -11.21 12.76
CA LYS A 117 -28.72 -12.48 13.37
C LYS A 117 -30.15 -12.82 12.98
N VAL A 118 -30.40 -14.10 12.71
CA VAL A 118 -31.74 -14.65 12.56
C VAL A 118 -32.19 -15.24 13.88
N PHE A 119 -33.28 -14.73 14.45
CA PHE A 119 -33.82 -15.21 15.73
C PHE A 119 -34.83 -16.33 15.56
N ALA A 120 -35.67 -16.26 14.52
CA ALA A 120 -36.68 -17.28 14.25
C ALA A 120 -37.17 -17.21 12.80
N GLY A 121 -37.63 -18.34 12.27
CA GLY A 121 -38.41 -18.42 11.04
C GLY A 121 -39.73 -19.11 11.29
N PHE A 122 -40.82 -18.60 10.71
CA PHE A 122 -42.15 -19.20 10.83
C PHE A 122 -43.00 -18.90 9.59
N VAL A 123 -44.10 -19.63 9.42
CA VAL A 123 -45.08 -19.39 8.36
C VAL A 123 -46.36 -18.85 9.00
N GLU A 124 -46.83 -17.70 8.53
CA GLU A 124 -48.04 -17.09 9.07
C GLU A 124 -49.26 -17.95 8.69
N PRO A 125 -50.03 -18.50 9.66
CA PRO A 125 -51.01 -19.55 9.39
C PRO A 125 -52.10 -19.17 8.39
N THR A 126 -52.54 -17.90 8.43
CA THR A 126 -53.66 -17.38 7.63
C THR A 126 -53.23 -17.00 6.22
N THR A 127 -52.10 -16.30 6.09
CA THR A 127 -51.65 -15.75 4.80
C THR A 127 -50.69 -16.68 4.07
N LYS A 128 -50.18 -17.71 4.75
CA LYS A 128 -49.12 -18.62 4.29
C LYS A 128 -47.81 -17.91 3.91
N LYS A 129 -47.65 -16.63 4.27
CA LYS A 129 -46.40 -15.89 4.04
C LYS A 129 -45.30 -16.40 4.97
N HIS A 130 -44.09 -16.49 4.45
CA HIS A 130 -42.91 -16.83 5.26
C HIS A 130 -42.43 -15.58 5.99
N CYS A 131 -42.14 -15.75 7.28
CA CYS A 131 -41.70 -14.68 8.15
C CYS A 131 -40.35 -15.04 8.76
N LEU A 132 -39.39 -14.14 8.65
CA LEU A 132 -38.09 -14.23 9.32
C LEU A 132 -37.97 -13.10 10.34
N CYS A 133 -37.80 -13.47 11.60
CA CYS A 133 -37.52 -12.57 12.70
C CYS A 133 -36.00 -12.36 12.79
N LEU A 134 -35.56 -11.15 12.52
CA LEU A 134 -34.16 -10.75 12.43
C LEU A 134 -33.83 -9.75 13.55
N GLN A 135 -32.54 -9.66 13.88
CA GLN A 135 -32.02 -8.56 14.68
C GLN A 135 -32.39 -7.22 14.05
N TYR A 136 -33.02 -6.35 14.83
CA TYR A 136 -33.17 -4.95 14.45
C TYR A 136 -31.82 -4.24 14.61
N VAL A 137 -31.34 -3.59 13.56
CA VAL A 137 -30.09 -2.83 13.55
C VAL A 137 -30.44 -1.33 13.41
N PRO A 138 -30.33 -0.56 14.50
CA PRO A 138 -30.51 0.90 14.44
C PRO A 138 -29.39 1.54 13.62
N GLY A 139 -29.74 2.33 12.60
CA GLY A 139 -28.78 2.97 11.71
C GLY A 139 -29.38 3.30 10.34
N THR A 140 -28.58 3.14 9.29
CA THR A 140 -29.00 3.37 7.90
C THR A 140 -28.37 2.35 6.96
N THR A 141 -28.63 2.45 5.66
CA THR A 141 -28.00 1.62 4.64
C THR A 141 -26.75 2.29 4.08
N LEU A 142 -25.76 1.50 3.67
CA LEU A 142 -24.55 2.03 3.04
C LEU A 142 -24.88 2.78 1.74
N VAL A 143 -25.92 2.38 1.00
CA VAL A 143 -26.38 3.13 -0.19
C VAL A 143 -26.81 4.57 0.15
N ALA A 144 -27.48 4.79 1.29
CA ALA A 144 -27.89 6.12 1.71
C ALA A 144 -26.67 6.96 2.11
N VAL A 145 -25.70 6.33 2.79
CA VAL A 145 -24.43 6.96 3.18
C VAL A 145 -23.64 7.39 1.95
N ILE A 146 -23.44 6.51 0.97
CA ILE A 146 -22.73 6.83 -0.29
C ILE A 146 -23.39 8.02 -1.00
N ARG A 147 -24.72 7.99 -1.15
CA ARG A 147 -25.47 9.09 -1.78
C ARG A 147 -25.26 10.41 -1.03
N LYS A 148 -25.33 10.39 0.30
CA LYS A 148 -25.15 11.58 1.14
C LYS A 148 -23.72 12.13 1.05
N LEU A 149 -22.71 11.26 1.09
CA LEU A 149 -21.30 11.62 1.01
C LEU A 149 -20.95 12.30 -0.32
N HIS A 150 -21.48 11.80 -1.43
CA HIS A 150 -21.10 12.25 -2.78
C HIS A 150 -22.10 13.23 -3.43
N ALA A 151 -23.21 13.59 -2.76
CA ALA A 151 -24.26 14.47 -3.29
C ALA A 151 -23.76 15.86 -3.77
N GLY A 152 -22.65 16.36 -3.23
CA GLY A 152 -22.11 17.70 -3.53
C GLY A 152 -20.95 17.71 -4.53
N GLY A 153 -20.60 16.57 -5.15
CA GLY A 153 -19.43 16.45 -6.04
C GLY A 153 -18.07 16.67 -5.37
N ARG A 154 -18.04 16.88 -4.05
CA ARG A 154 -16.83 16.99 -3.24
C ARG A 154 -16.44 15.61 -2.72
N ARG A 155 -15.15 15.27 -2.81
CA ARG A 155 -14.62 14.05 -2.20
C ARG A 155 -14.57 14.16 -0.67
N PRO A 156 -15.04 13.12 0.04
CA PRO A 156 -14.83 13.02 1.48
C PRO A 156 -13.34 12.92 1.82
N LYS A 157 -12.95 13.44 2.98
CA LYS A 157 -11.54 13.49 3.42
C LYS A 157 -11.24 12.69 4.68
N SER A 158 -12.24 12.46 5.54
CA SER A 158 -12.08 11.69 6.78
C SER A 158 -13.19 10.67 6.98
N GLY A 159 -12.92 9.67 7.81
CA GLY A 159 -13.96 8.75 8.28
C GLY A 159 -15.00 9.45 9.18
N GLN A 160 -14.68 10.60 9.78
CA GLN A 160 -15.66 11.44 10.47
C GLN A 160 -16.81 11.86 9.54
N GLU A 161 -16.55 12.15 8.27
CA GLU A 161 -17.62 12.51 7.33
C GLU A 161 -18.59 11.35 7.06
N ILE A 162 -18.12 10.09 7.17
CA ILE A 162 -18.99 8.90 7.11
C ILE A 162 -19.92 8.87 8.32
N LEU A 163 -19.38 9.13 9.51
CA LEU A 163 -20.17 9.21 10.75
C LEU A 163 -21.19 10.35 10.70
N ASP A 164 -20.80 11.52 10.21
CA ASP A 164 -21.71 12.66 10.07
C ASP A 164 -22.86 12.34 9.11
N ALA A 165 -22.58 11.63 8.01
CA ALA A 165 -23.60 11.16 7.08
C ALA A 165 -24.56 10.15 7.75
N ILE A 166 -24.05 9.23 8.56
CA ILE A 166 -24.85 8.27 9.33
C ILE A 166 -25.75 9.00 10.33
N ASP A 167 -25.20 9.95 11.10
CA ASP A 167 -25.93 10.68 12.14
C ASP A 167 -27.09 11.52 11.54
N ILE A 168 -26.89 12.09 10.35
CA ILE A 168 -27.95 12.82 9.64
C ILE A 168 -29.06 11.89 9.14
N LEU A 169 -28.71 10.69 8.70
CA LEU A 169 -29.64 9.75 8.05
C LEU A 169 -30.39 8.87 9.04
N ALA A 170 -29.81 8.58 10.20
CA ALA A 170 -30.36 7.62 11.14
C ALA A 170 -31.44 8.28 12.01
N SER A 171 -32.69 7.84 11.87
CA SER A 171 -33.89 8.48 12.42
C SER A 171 -34.36 7.92 13.79
N SER A 172 -33.50 7.18 14.51
CA SER A 172 -33.90 6.41 15.72
C SER A 172 -33.19 6.87 16.99
N GLU A 173 -33.83 6.67 18.15
CA GLU A 173 -33.19 6.83 19.47
C GLU A 173 -31.97 5.89 19.60
N ILE A 174 -30.85 6.46 20.05
CA ILE A 174 -29.58 5.76 20.21
C ILE A 174 -29.65 4.91 21.48
N HIS A 175 -29.65 3.58 21.34
CA HIS A 175 -29.30 2.71 22.46
C HIS A 175 -27.77 2.75 22.65
N PHE A 176 -27.31 3.07 23.86
CA PHE A 176 -25.89 3.17 24.14
C PHE A 176 -25.22 1.80 24.11
N ASP A 177 -24.30 1.60 23.16
CA ASP A 177 -23.44 0.42 23.07
C ASP A 177 -21.98 0.82 23.32
N PRO A 178 -21.43 0.53 24.51
CA PRO A 178 -20.04 0.84 24.84
C PRO A 178 -19.03 0.13 23.96
N THR A 179 -19.35 -1.08 23.47
CA THR A 179 -18.44 -1.88 22.65
C THR A 179 -18.32 -1.30 21.24
N ALA A 180 -19.44 -0.82 20.69
CA ALA A 180 -19.47 -0.15 19.40
C ALA A 180 -18.88 1.27 19.44
N LEU A 181 -18.75 1.91 20.61
CA LEU A 181 -18.10 3.22 20.73
C LEU A 181 -16.64 3.20 20.26
N ALA A 182 -15.95 2.07 20.43
CA ALA A 182 -14.59 1.88 19.93
C ALA A 182 -14.52 1.91 18.40
N ASP A 183 -15.50 1.33 17.70
CA ASP A 183 -15.59 1.37 16.24
C ASP A 183 -15.77 2.80 15.74
N ARG A 184 -16.62 3.58 16.42
CA ARG A 184 -16.84 4.97 16.09
C ARG A 184 -15.57 5.80 16.22
N GLY A 185 -14.83 5.64 17.32
CA GLY A 185 -13.54 6.30 17.51
C GLY A 185 -12.51 5.89 16.46
N ALA A 186 -12.40 4.59 16.17
CA ALA A 186 -11.47 4.06 15.20
C ALA A 186 -11.77 4.53 13.76
N LEU A 187 -13.05 4.67 13.40
CA LEU A 187 -13.48 5.19 12.10
C LEU A 187 -13.23 6.71 12.00
N ALA A 188 -13.47 7.47 13.07
CA ALA A 188 -13.22 8.91 13.11
C ALA A 188 -11.73 9.27 12.96
N ASP A 189 -10.84 8.44 13.52
CA ASP A 189 -9.39 8.63 13.48
C ASP A 189 -8.76 8.33 12.11
N ASP A 190 -9.48 7.64 11.23
CA ASP A 190 -9.00 7.28 9.89
C ASP A 190 -9.25 8.43 8.89
N ASP A 191 -8.32 8.60 7.95
CA ASP A 191 -8.65 9.32 6.72
C ASP A 191 -9.73 8.55 5.95
N PHE A 192 -10.37 9.20 4.98
CA PHE A 192 -11.50 8.61 4.28
C PHE A 192 -11.17 7.25 3.65
N TYR A 193 -10.00 7.08 3.03
CA TYR A 193 -9.66 5.83 2.35
C TYR A 193 -9.24 4.73 3.34
N SER A 194 -8.57 5.08 4.44
CA SER A 194 -8.35 4.16 5.55
C SER A 194 -9.69 3.68 6.15
N ALA A 195 -10.69 4.56 6.26
CA ALA A 195 -12.02 4.21 6.70
C ALA A 195 -12.74 3.27 5.71
N VAL A 196 -12.61 3.49 4.40
CA VAL A 196 -13.10 2.56 3.36
C VAL A 196 -12.46 1.17 3.52
N CYS A 197 -11.14 1.10 3.69
CA CYS A 197 -10.44 -0.16 3.92
C CYS A 197 -10.95 -0.86 5.20
N ARG A 198 -11.21 -0.12 6.28
CA ARG A 198 -11.74 -0.67 7.55
C ARG A 198 -13.12 -1.31 7.35
N LEU A 199 -14.05 -0.61 6.71
CA LEU A 199 -15.38 -1.15 6.44
C LEU A 199 -15.29 -2.39 5.55
N GLY A 200 -14.42 -2.36 4.53
CA GLY A 200 -14.14 -3.50 3.67
C GLY A 200 -13.55 -4.70 4.41
N GLU A 201 -12.59 -4.47 5.31
CA GLU A 201 -11.94 -5.48 6.17
C GLU A 201 -13.00 -6.25 6.97
N GLN A 202 -13.92 -5.51 7.61
CA GLN A 202 -15.02 -6.08 8.41
C GLN A 202 -16.02 -6.88 7.58
N MET A 203 -16.40 -6.38 6.40
CA MET A 203 -17.30 -7.09 5.48
C MET A 203 -16.65 -8.33 4.86
N ALA A 204 -15.37 -8.25 4.49
CA ALA A 204 -14.61 -9.38 3.95
C ALA A 204 -14.46 -10.51 4.98
N ALA A 205 -14.22 -10.16 6.25
CA ALA A 205 -14.21 -11.12 7.36
C ALA A 205 -15.58 -11.79 7.57
N ALA A 206 -16.67 -11.01 7.46
CA ALA A 206 -18.04 -11.54 7.52
C ALA A 206 -18.33 -12.54 6.40
N LEU A 207 -17.95 -12.20 5.17
CA LEU A 207 -18.08 -13.10 4.02
C LEU A 207 -17.26 -14.38 4.23
N ALA A 208 -16.01 -14.26 4.68
CA ALA A 208 -15.17 -15.42 4.98
C ALA A 208 -15.83 -16.38 5.99
N PHE A 209 -16.48 -15.83 7.03
CA PHE A 209 -17.20 -16.61 8.02
C PHE A 209 -18.43 -17.35 7.44
N ALA A 210 -19.15 -16.73 6.50
CA ALA A 210 -20.26 -17.36 5.81
C ALA A 210 -19.76 -18.45 4.83
N HIS A 211 -18.70 -18.15 4.08
CA HIS A 211 -18.07 -19.07 3.13
C HIS A 211 -17.51 -20.31 3.82
N SER A 212 -16.98 -20.19 5.04
CA SER A 212 -16.53 -21.33 5.84
C SER A 212 -17.66 -22.27 6.28
N ARG A 213 -18.91 -21.91 6.02
CA ARG A 213 -20.13 -22.70 6.28
C ARG A 213 -20.89 -23.01 4.99
N ASP A 214 -20.21 -22.92 3.85
CA ASP A 214 -20.78 -23.18 2.52
C ASP A 214 -21.95 -22.27 2.12
N ILE A 215 -22.04 -21.08 2.73
CA ILE A 215 -23.09 -20.09 2.45
C ILE A 215 -22.50 -18.95 1.63
N LEU A 216 -23.03 -18.77 0.42
CA LEU A 216 -22.73 -17.64 -0.46
C LEU A 216 -23.77 -16.53 -0.23
N HIS A 217 -23.34 -15.27 -0.31
CA HIS A 217 -24.27 -14.15 -0.20
C HIS A 217 -24.96 -13.85 -1.54
N CYS A 218 -24.23 -13.83 -2.65
CA CYS A 218 -24.69 -13.64 -4.03
C CYS A 218 -25.44 -12.31 -4.34
N ASP A 219 -25.61 -11.41 -3.37
CA ASP A 219 -26.26 -10.11 -3.58
C ASP A 219 -25.62 -9.04 -2.69
N VAL A 220 -24.29 -9.09 -2.57
CA VAL A 220 -23.51 -8.06 -1.86
C VAL A 220 -23.64 -6.74 -2.64
N LYS A 221 -24.30 -5.76 -2.02
CA LYS A 221 -24.52 -4.42 -2.59
C LYS A 221 -24.72 -3.41 -1.46
N PRO A 222 -24.59 -2.09 -1.72
CA PRO A 222 -24.70 -1.09 -0.65
C PRO A 222 -26.08 -1.03 0.01
N GLY A 223 -27.14 -1.53 -0.65
CA GLY A 223 -28.47 -1.66 -0.05
C GLY A 223 -28.61 -2.81 0.94
N ASN A 224 -27.78 -3.85 0.82
CA ASN A 224 -27.77 -5.03 1.70
C ASN A 224 -26.65 -4.94 2.77
N ILE A 225 -26.13 -3.73 2.99
CA ILE A 225 -25.16 -3.44 4.03
C ILE A 225 -25.78 -2.36 4.91
N LEU A 226 -26.14 -2.73 6.13
CA LEU A 226 -26.56 -1.80 7.16
C LEU A 226 -25.32 -1.22 7.84
N VAL A 227 -25.40 0.04 8.25
CA VAL A 227 -24.36 0.69 9.04
C VAL A 227 -24.99 1.24 10.30
N THR A 228 -24.49 0.81 11.46
CA THR A 228 -25.00 1.26 12.76
C THR A 228 -24.66 2.73 13.00
N HIS A 229 -25.28 3.35 14.01
CA HIS A 229 -24.91 4.69 14.50
C HIS A 229 -23.43 4.83 14.90
N TYR A 230 -22.74 3.73 15.14
CA TYR A 230 -21.33 3.71 15.51
C TYR A 230 -20.40 3.48 14.30
N GLY A 231 -20.94 3.38 13.09
CA GLY A 231 -20.15 3.15 11.88
C GLY A 231 -19.82 1.68 11.63
N ARG A 232 -20.47 0.74 12.33
CA ARG A 232 -20.24 -0.71 12.13
C ARG A 232 -21.06 -1.22 10.94
N PRO A 233 -20.44 -1.86 9.92
CA PRO A 233 -21.16 -2.46 8.81
C PRO A 233 -21.71 -3.85 9.18
N MET A 234 -22.89 -4.19 8.68
CA MET A 234 -23.54 -5.48 8.87
C MET A 234 -24.19 -5.97 7.57
N LEU A 235 -23.89 -7.20 7.15
CA LEU A 235 -24.51 -7.85 6.00
C LEU A 235 -25.93 -8.32 6.34
N VAL A 236 -26.85 -8.11 5.40
CA VAL A 236 -28.25 -8.56 5.45
C VAL A 236 -28.66 -9.22 4.13
N ASP A 237 -29.81 -9.91 4.13
CA ASP A 237 -30.46 -10.40 2.90
C ASP A 237 -29.55 -11.28 2.02
N PHE A 238 -29.08 -12.39 2.59
CA PHE A 238 -28.37 -13.43 1.85
C PHE A 238 -29.33 -14.06 0.84
N ASN A 239 -28.97 -13.96 -0.45
CA ASN A 239 -29.76 -14.57 -1.50
C ASN A 239 -29.37 -16.03 -1.66
N ILE A 240 -29.94 -16.89 -0.81
CA ILE A 240 -29.68 -18.33 -0.82
C ILE A 240 -30.53 -18.96 -1.93
N SER A 241 -30.19 -18.71 -3.19
CA SER A 241 -30.65 -19.61 -4.26
C SER A 241 -29.95 -20.95 -4.04
N VAL A 242 -30.71 -21.91 -3.53
CA VAL A 242 -30.30 -23.27 -3.17
C VAL A 242 -29.41 -23.87 -4.27
N LYS A 243 -28.24 -24.41 -3.88
CA LYS A 243 -27.38 -25.25 -4.73
C LYS A 243 -28.25 -26.30 -5.42
N SER A 244 -28.38 -26.23 -6.74
CA SER A 244 -28.89 -27.39 -7.50
C SER A 244 -27.70 -28.16 -8.02
N ALA A 245 -27.47 -29.36 -7.45
CA ALA A 245 -26.71 -30.41 -8.11
C ALA A 245 -27.41 -30.86 -9.41
N ASP A 246 -28.70 -30.52 -9.60
CA ASP A 246 -29.50 -30.80 -10.79
C ASP A 246 -30.18 -29.51 -11.31
N GLY A 247 -29.47 -28.74 -12.13
CA GLY A 247 -30.02 -28.04 -13.32
C GLY A 247 -31.26 -27.13 -13.23
N GLY A 248 -31.60 -26.51 -12.10
CA GLY A 248 -32.81 -25.68 -12.04
C GLY A 248 -32.91 -24.72 -10.85
N ALA A 249 -31.95 -23.81 -10.67
CA ALA A 249 -32.10 -22.67 -9.78
C ALA A 249 -31.81 -21.37 -10.54
N THR A 250 -32.74 -20.41 -10.49
CA THR A 250 -32.51 -19.05 -11.00
C THR A 250 -31.63 -18.33 -9.98
N LEU A 251 -30.35 -18.08 -10.31
CA LEU A 251 -29.44 -17.30 -9.47
C LEU A 251 -29.93 -15.84 -9.43
N GLY A 252 -30.66 -15.44 -8.39
CA GLY A 252 -31.08 -14.04 -8.24
C GLY A 252 -29.89 -13.12 -7.91
N GLY A 253 -30.06 -11.82 -8.07
CA GLY A 253 -29.09 -10.81 -7.61
C GLY A 253 -29.28 -9.48 -8.31
N THR A 254 -28.41 -8.51 -8.03
CA THR A 254 -28.44 -7.19 -8.66
C THR A 254 -27.40 -7.09 -9.79
N PRO A 255 -27.79 -7.05 -11.08
CA PRO A 255 -26.87 -7.20 -12.22
C PRO A 255 -25.66 -6.25 -12.24
N ARG A 256 -25.78 -5.08 -11.60
CA ARG A 256 -24.71 -4.07 -11.56
C ARG A 256 -23.59 -4.38 -10.55
N TYR A 257 -23.75 -5.39 -9.70
CA TYR A 257 -22.73 -5.83 -8.73
C TYR A 257 -22.29 -7.28 -8.98
N MET A 258 -23.02 -8.02 -9.81
CA MET A 258 -22.68 -9.41 -10.15
C MET A 258 -21.31 -9.51 -10.82
N SER A 259 -20.58 -10.56 -10.46
CA SER A 259 -19.37 -10.95 -11.17
C SER A 259 -19.69 -11.51 -12.58
N PRO A 260 -18.71 -11.53 -13.51
CA PRO A 260 -18.91 -12.05 -14.86
C PRO A 260 -19.50 -13.47 -14.90
N GLU A 261 -18.98 -14.38 -14.07
CA GLU A 261 -19.46 -15.76 -13.96
C GLU A 261 -20.89 -15.85 -13.40
N HIS A 262 -21.25 -14.95 -12.48
CA HIS A 262 -22.61 -14.86 -11.95
C HIS A 262 -23.58 -14.34 -13.01
N VAL A 263 -23.20 -13.29 -13.76
CA VAL A 263 -24.02 -12.79 -14.88
C VAL A 263 -24.25 -13.89 -15.93
N ALA A 264 -23.22 -14.66 -16.26
CA ALA A 264 -23.32 -15.77 -17.21
C ALA A 264 -24.24 -16.87 -16.68
N ALA A 265 -24.07 -17.30 -15.41
CA ALA A 265 -24.96 -18.25 -14.76
C ALA A 265 -26.42 -17.77 -14.73
N PHE A 266 -26.64 -16.48 -14.46
CA PHE A 266 -27.98 -15.87 -14.48
C PHE A 266 -28.63 -15.90 -15.87
N ARG A 267 -27.85 -15.83 -16.95
CA ARG A 267 -28.31 -15.91 -18.34
C ARG A 267 -28.44 -17.35 -18.86
N GLY A 268 -27.91 -18.33 -18.13
CA GLY A 268 -27.80 -19.72 -18.59
C GLY A 268 -26.64 -19.95 -19.57
N ASP A 269 -25.67 -19.03 -19.63
CA ASP A 269 -24.50 -19.15 -20.48
C ASP A 269 -23.45 -20.08 -19.84
N PRO A 270 -22.72 -20.91 -20.62
CA PRO A 270 -21.61 -21.71 -20.09
C PRO A 270 -20.48 -20.81 -19.56
N HIS A 271 -20.11 -20.97 -18.29
CA HIS A 271 -19.04 -20.21 -17.65
C HIS A 271 -18.41 -21.00 -16.48
N ASP A 272 -17.30 -20.49 -15.94
CA ASP A 272 -16.74 -20.92 -14.65
C ASP A 272 -17.83 -21.01 -13.56
N PRO A 273 -17.75 -21.99 -12.66
CA PRO A 273 -18.74 -22.15 -11.59
C PRO A 273 -18.77 -20.93 -10.68
N VAL A 274 -19.97 -20.56 -10.23
CA VAL A 274 -20.15 -19.50 -9.23
C VAL A 274 -19.73 -20.04 -7.87
N ASP A 275 -18.60 -19.54 -7.37
CA ASP A 275 -18.07 -19.84 -6.04
C ASP A 275 -18.05 -18.59 -5.15
N HIS A 276 -17.44 -18.68 -3.97
CA HIS A 276 -17.33 -17.59 -3.00
C HIS A 276 -16.59 -16.35 -3.51
N ARG A 277 -15.83 -16.46 -4.61
CA ARG A 277 -15.14 -15.31 -5.23
C ARG A 277 -16.10 -14.38 -5.99
N THR A 278 -17.37 -14.78 -6.18
CA THR A 278 -18.44 -13.86 -6.63
C THR A 278 -18.72 -12.75 -5.61
N ASP A 279 -18.70 -13.08 -4.32
CA ASP A 279 -18.94 -12.11 -3.24
C ASP A 279 -17.74 -11.17 -3.07
N ILE A 280 -16.52 -11.67 -3.33
CA ILE A 280 -15.28 -10.86 -3.36
C ILE A 280 -15.34 -9.79 -4.46
N PHE A 281 -15.78 -10.16 -5.66
CA PHE A 281 -15.97 -9.21 -6.75
C PHE A 281 -17.02 -8.17 -6.39
N SER A 282 -18.17 -8.61 -5.90
CA SER A 282 -19.30 -7.76 -5.52
C SER A 282 -18.91 -6.75 -4.43
N LEU A 283 -18.15 -7.19 -3.42
CA LEU A 283 -17.58 -6.31 -2.40
C LEU A 283 -16.58 -5.31 -3.00
N GLY A 284 -15.75 -5.73 -3.96
CA GLY A 284 -14.86 -4.83 -4.71
C GLY A 284 -15.62 -3.69 -5.41
N VAL A 285 -16.78 -4.00 -6.02
CA VAL A 285 -17.67 -3.00 -6.63
C VAL A 285 -18.22 -2.04 -5.58
N VAL A 286 -18.68 -2.55 -4.44
CA VAL A 286 -19.19 -1.75 -3.30
C VAL A 286 -18.13 -0.78 -2.78
N LEU A 287 -16.90 -1.26 -2.56
CA LEU A 287 -15.81 -0.44 -2.02
C LEU A 287 -15.34 0.61 -3.02
N PHE A 288 -15.33 0.30 -4.31
CA PHE A 288 -15.06 1.27 -5.37
C PHE A 288 -16.13 2.37 -5.41
N GLU A 289 -17.42 2.00 -5.33
CA GLU A 289 -18.53 2.96 -5.28
C GLU A 289 -18.51 3.82 -4.01
N LEU A 290 -18.14 3.24 -2.86
CA LEU A 290 -17.96 4.01 -1.63
C LEU A 290 -16.81 5.02 -1.78
N ALA A 291 -15.67 4.60 -2.33
CA ALA A 291 -14.49 5.43 -2.46
C ALA A 291 -14.61 6.55 -3.51
N THR A 292 -15.39 6.34 -4.57
CA THR A 292 -15.46 7.25 -5.73
C THR A 292 -16.81 7.92 -5.93
N GLY A 293 -17.88 7.35 -5.37
CA GLY A 293 -19.27 7.74 -5.64
C GLY A 293 -19.83 7.12 -6.93
N GLU A 294 -19.01 6.43 -7.73
CA GLU A 294 -19.39 5.81 -8.99
C GLU A 294 -19.08 4.32 -9.00
N ARG A 295 -19.82 3.55 -9.79
CA ARG A 295 -19.52 2.12 -9.99
C ARG A 295 -18.46 1.94 -11.08
N PRO A 296 -17.62 0.90 -11.00
CA PRO A 296 -16.63 0.62 -12.02
C PRO A 296 -17.33 0.33 -13.36
N ALA A 297 -16.93 1.06 -14.39
CA ALA A 297 -17.41 0.94 -15.76
C ALA A 297 -16.27 1.36 -16.73
N ASN A 298 -16.34 0.90 -17.97
CA ASN A 298 -15.25 1.14 -18.95
C ASN A 298 -14.92 2.63 -19.15
N ASN A 299 -15.88 3.53 -18.98
CA ASN A 299 -15.71 4.97 -19.13
C ASN A 299 -15.09 5.67 -17.91
N ASN A 300 -15.03 5.02 -16.74
CA ASN A 300 -14.53 5.62 -15.50
C ASN A 300 -13.38 4.85 -14.82
N LEU A 301 -12.71 3.95 -15.54
CA LEU A 301 -11.51 3.25 -15.05
C LEU A 301 -10.35 4.19 -14.68
N HIS A 302 -10.35 5.43 -15.19
CA HIS A 302 -9.36 6.44 -14.81
C HIS A 302 -9.41 6.81 -13.31
N LEU A 303 -10.56 6.61 -12.64
CA LEU A 303 -10.74 6.88 -11.22
C LEU A 303 -9.82 6.01 -10.33
N PHE A 304 -9.37 4.85 -10.81
CA PHE A 304 -8.35 4.06 -10.11
C PHE A 304 -7.04 4.82 -9.89
N GLY A 305 -6.67 5.70 -10.82
CA GLY A 305 -5.48 6.54 -10.72
C GLY A 305 -5.60 7.63 -9.65
N GLU A 306 -6.79 7.88 -9.13
CA GLU A 306 -7.06 8.90 -8.13
C GLU A 306 -7.20 8.34 -6.71
N LEU A 307 -7.36 7.02 -6.59
CA LEU A 307 -7.34 6.32 -5.31
C LEU A 307 -5.90 6.20 -4.79
N PRO A 308 -5.70 6.05 -3.46
CA PRO A 308 -4.42 5.61 -2.95
C PRO A 308 -3.99 4.31 -3.63
N ARG A 309 -2.73 4.23 -4.08
CA ARG A 309 -2.16 3.06 -4.79
C ARG A 309 -2.53 1.74 -4.11
N GLU A 310 -2.44 1.71 -2.79
CA GLU A 310 -2.73 0.56 -1.94
C GLU A 310 -4.19 0.08 -2.06
N LEU A 311 -5.15 0.99 -2.02
CA LEU A 311 -6.56 0.65 -2.19
C LEU A 311 -6.87 0.27 -3.64
N ALA A 312 -6.30 1.02 -4.61
CA ALA A 312 -6.45 0.71 -6.04
C ALA A 312 -5.93 -0.70 -6.36
N TRP A 313 -4.80 -1.10 -5.77
CA TRP A 313 -4.24 -2.45 -5.89
C TRP A 313 -5.25 -3.51 -5.48
N VAL A 314 -5.78 -3.42 -4.26
CA VAL A 314 -6.73 -4.40 -3.72
C VAL A 314 -8.00 -4.46 -4.56
N LEU A 315 -8.58 -3.30 -4.89
CA LEU A 315 -9.81 -3.25 -5.70
C LEU A 315 -9.60 -3.79 -7.12
N SER A 316 -8.45 -3.51 -7.74
CA SER A 316 -8.13 -4.04 -9.07
C SER A 316 -8.03 -5.56 -9.09
N ARG A 317 -7.56 -6.18 -7.99
CA ARG A 317 -7.52 -7.64 -7.84
C ARG A 317 -8.90 -8.22 -7.55
N CYS A 318 -9.74 -7.56 -6.75
CA CYS A 318 -11.14 -7.98 -6.56
C CYS A 318 -11.93 -8.01 -7.88
N LEU A 319 -11.67 -7.06 -8.78
CA LEU A 319 -12.44 -6.88 -10.02
C LEU A 319 -11.86 -7.60 -11.24
N GLN A 320 -10.92 -8.54 -11.05
CA GLN A 320 -10.42 -9.35 -12.16
C GLN A 320 -11.57 -10.16 -12.80
N HIS A 321 -11.55 -10.25 -14.13
CA HIS A 321 -12.60 -10.96 -14.87
C HIS A 321 -12.67 -12.44 -14.50
N ARG A 322 -11.51 -13.10 -14.42
CA ARG A 322 -11.43 -14.52 -14.06
C ARG A 322 -11.42 -14.69 -12.54
N PRO A 323 -12.22 -15.61 -11.97
CA PRO A 323 -12.26 -15.83 -10.52
C PRO A 323 -10.89 -16.18 -9.92
N GLN A 324 -10.06 -16.97 -10.62
CA GLN A 324 -8.72 -17.39 -10.15
C GLN A 324 -7.69 -16.27 -10.03
N ASP A 325 -7.92 -15.12 -10.67
CA ASP A 325 -7.01 -13.98 -10.58
C ASP A 325 -7.38 -13.05 -9.41
N ARG A 326 -8.48 -13.34 -8.70
CA ARG A 326 -8.94 -12.58 -7.51
C ARG A 326 -8.25 -13.09 -6.23
N TYR A 327 -8.67 -12.55 -5.09
CA TYR A 327 -8.33 -13.13 -3.79
C TYR A 327 -9.00 -14.50 -3.63
N GLU A 328 -8.28 -15.45 -3.04
CA GLU A 328 -8.75 -16.81 -2.86
C GLU A 328 -9.90 -16.88 -1.86
N SER A 329 -9.91 -16.01 -0.83
CA SER A 329 -10.91 -16.04 0.23
C SER A 329 -11.20 -14.65 0.79
N GLY A 330 -12.34 -14.51 1.48
CA GLY A 330 -12.65 -13.29 2.23
C GLY A 330 -11.59 -12.97 3.30
N SER A 331 -10.94 -13.98 3.89
CA SER A 331 -9.86 -13.78 4.87
C SER A 331 -8.61 -13.16 4.22
N GLU A 332 -8.24 -13.61 3.01
CA GLU A 332 -7.12 -13.03 2.26
C GLU A 332 -7.43 -11.57 1.88
N LEU A 333 -8.65 -11.29 1.42
CA LEU A 333 -9.09 -9.92 1.13
C LEU A 333 -9.09 -9.03 2.39
N ALA A 334 -9.57 -9.53 3.53
CA ALA A 334 -9.57 -8.79 4.78
C ALA A 334 -8.13 -8.42 5.21
N ALA A 335 -7.19 -9.37 5.11
CA ALA A 335 -5.78 -9.12 5.38
C ALA A 335 -5.18 -8.08 4.42
N ALA A 336 -5.47 -8.16 3.12
CA ALA A 336 -5.01 -7.20 2.13
C ALA A 336 -5.56 -5.78 2.37
N LEU A 337 -6.83 -5.65 2.77
CA LEU A 337 -7.44 -4.36 3.14
C LEU A 337 -6.83 -3.78 4.42
N ALA A 338 -6.53 -4.62 5.42
CA ALA A 338 -5.82 -4.21 6.63
C ALA A 338 -4.38 -3.75 6.31
N GLY A 339 -3.70 -4.45 5.39
CA GLY A 339 -2.40 -4.07 4.86
C GLY A 339 -2.44 -2.74 4.11
N ALA A 340 -3.42 -2.56 3.23
CA ALA A 340 -3.65 -1.30 2.52
C ALA A 340 -3.90 -0.14 3.49
N ARG A 341 -4.77 -0.31 4.49
CA ARG A 341 -5.05 0.68 5.54
C ARG A 341 -3.78 1.10 6.27
N SER A 342 -2.95 0.12 6.66
CA SER A 342 -1.69 0.36 7.37
C SER A 342 -0.70 1.14 6.51
N LEU A 343 -0.54 0.76 5.24
CA LEU A 343 0.36 1.43 4.30
C LEU A 343 -0.09 2.87 3.95
N ILE A 344 -1.39 3.11 3.80
CA ILE A 344 -1.96 4.44 3.60
C ILE A 344 -1.63 5.34 4.80
N ARG A 345 -1.87 4.86 6.02
CA ARG A 345 -1.57 5.59 7.26
C ARG A 345 -0.08 5.89 7.38
N VAL A 346 0.78 4.90 7.13
CA VAL A 346 2.23 5.09 7.12
C VAL A 346 2.63 6.21 6.16
N ARG A 347 2.09 6.21 4.94
CA ARG A 347 2.39 7.24 3.94
C ARG A 347 1.98 8.64 4.41
N HIS A 348 0.83 8.75 5.07
CA HIS A 348 0.34 10.00 5.64
C HIS A 348 1.26 10.52 6.77
N ASP A 349 1.73 9.61 7.62
CA ASP A 349 2.56 9.93 8.79
C ASP A 349 4.03 10.22 8.45
N LEU A 350 4.47 9.97 7.21
CA LEU A 350 5.83 10.28 6.78
C LEU A 350 6.08 11.81 6.80
N PRO A 351 7.19 12.28 7.40
CA PRO A 351 7.50 13.71 7.48
C PRO A 351 7.66 14.32 6.09
N ARG A 352 7.31 15.60 5.88
CA ARG A 352 7.44 16.27 4.56
C ARG A 352 8.89 16.36 4.04
N PRO A 353 9.12 16.31 2.71
CA PRO A 353 10.48 16.29 2.17
C PRO A 353 11.12 17.67 2.18
N GLY A 354 12.32 17.76 2.76
CA GLY A 354 13.23 18.90 2.57
C GLY A 354 13.79 18.95 1.13
N ALA A 355 14.69 19.90 0.84
CA ALA A 355 15.28 20.08 -0.50
C ALA A 355 15.93 18.79 -1.04
N LEU A 356 16.78 18.14 -0.24
CA LEU A 356 17.42 16.87 -0.60
C LEU A 356 16.38 15.75 -0.83
N GLY A 357 15.32 15.72 -0.02
CA GLY A 357 14.23 14.75 -0.19
C GLY A 357 13.48 14.96 -1.52
N ARG A 358 13.22 16.21 -1.91
CA ARG A 358 12.58 16.53 -3.20
C ARG A 358 13.47 16.13 -4.38
N ALA A 359 14.77 16.40 -4.31
CA ALA A 359 15.73 15.97 -5.31
C ALA A 359 15.80 14.43 -5.41
N ALA A 360 15.83 13.73 -4.28
CA ALA A 360 15.85 12.27 -4.22
C ALA A 360 14.57 11.64 -4.82
N ILE A 361 13.40 12.28 -4.64
CA ILE A 361 12.16 11.84 -5.26
C ILE A 361 12.21 12.01 -6.78
N ARG A 362 12.74 13.13 -7.28
CA ARG A 362 12.74 13.43 -8.72
C ARG A 362 13.84 12.70 -9.50
N TYR A 363 15.02 12.53 -8.90
CA TYR A 363 16.19 11.92 -9.55
C TYR A 363 16.88 10.90 -8.63
N PRO A 364 16.18 9.82 -8.22
CA PRO A 364 16.68 8.91 -7.19
C PRO A 364 18.03 8.27 -7.55
N LEU A 365 18.23 7.89 -8.80
CA LEU A 365 19.48 7.22 -9.23
C LEU A 365 20.68 8.16 -9.25
N VAL A 366 20.47 9.40 -9.69
CA VAL A 366 21.52 10.43 -9.71
C VAL A 366 21.92 10.75 -8.28
N VAL A 367 20.94 11.00 -7.40
CA VAL A 367 21.22 11.31 -5.99
C VAL A 367 21.93 10.14 -5.29
N LEU A 368 21.53 8.89 -5.55
CA LEU A 368 22.21 7.72 -5.01
C LEU A 368 23.67 7.63 -5.47
N LEU A 369 23.93 7.81 -6.77
CA LEU A 369 25.29 7.78 -7.31
C LEU A 369 26.14 8.93 -6.75
N THR A 370 25.56 10.13 -6.65
CA THR A 370 26.23 11.30 -6.07
C THR A 370 26.58 11.08 -4.60
N LEU A 371 25.62 10.59 -3.79
CA LEU A 371 25.84 10.30 -2.37
C LEU A 371 26.79 9.13 -2.17
N ALA A 372 26.86 8.20 -3.12
CA ALA A 372 27.86 7.14 -3.11
C ALA A 372 29.26 7.69 -3.39
N MET A 373 29.43 8.63 -4.33
CA MET A 373 30.76 9.02 -4.83
C MET A 373 31.39 10.22 -4.11
N ILE A 374 30.62 11.26 -3.76
CA ILE A 374 31.15 12.49 -3.17
C ILE A 374 32.01 12.23 -1.92
N PRO A 375 31.59 11.39 -0.95
CA PRO A 375 32.40 11.09 0.22
C PRO A 375 33.75 10.46 -0.10
N HIS A 376 33.85 9.64 -1.14
CA HIS A 376 35.12 9.06 -1.57
C HIS A 376 36.03 10.09 -2.22
N LEU A 377 35.50 10.96 -3.09
CA LEU A 377 36.27 12.06 -3.67
C LEU A 377 36.85 12.96 -2.57
N PHE A 378 36.04 13.25 -1.55
CA PHE A 378 36.51 13.97 -0.37
C PHE A 378 37.60 13.19 0.37
N GLY A 379 37.42 11.89 0.57
CA GLY A 379 38.46 10.99 1.10
C GLY A 379 39.76 11.04 0.30
N SER A 380 39.73 11.15 -1.03
CA SER A 380 40.95 11.26 -1.85
C SER A 380 41.71 12.54 -1.60
N VAL A 381 40.99 13.66 -1.48
CA VAL A 381 41.60 14.94 -1.10
C VAL A 381 42.25 14.81 0.28
N LEU A 382 41.53 14.26 1.26
CA LEU A 382 42.07 14.03 2.60
C LEU A 382 43.34 13.17 2.58
N ASN A 383 43.32 12.06 1.84
CA ASN A 383 44.43 11.13 1.76
C ASN A 383 45.68 11.79 1.18
N ILE A 384 45.52 12.49 0.05
CA ILE A 384 46.62 13.17 -0.63
C ILE A 384 47.20 14.25 0.28
N THR A 385 46.36 15.11 0.85
CA THR A 385 46.82 16.20 1.73
C THR A 385 47.45 15.66 3.02
N TYR A 386 46.95 14.56 3.59
CA TYR A 386 47.58 13.94 4.75
C TYR A 386 48.98 13.40 4.41
N ASN A 387 49.09 12.63 3.32
CA ASN A 387 50.35 12.00 2.93
C ASN A 387 51.41 13.04 2.53
N ASP A 388 51.00 14.09 1.82
CA ASP A 388 51.87 15.21 1.41
C ASP A 388 52.54 15.90 2.61
N VAL A 389 51.83 16.03 3.74
CA VAL A 389 52.38 16.72 4.91
C VAL A 389 53.09 15.78 5.89
N LYS A 390 52.74 14.49 5.91
CA LYS A 390 53.30 13.53 6.89
C LYS A 390 54.48 12.73 6.39
N ILE A 391 54.44 12.33 5.14
CA ILE A 391 55.45 11.46 4.56
C ILE A 391 56.47 12.38 3.90
N GLN A 392 57.68 12.46 4.46
CA GLN A 392 58.75 13.32 3.94
C GLN A 392 59.37 12.70 2.68
N LEU A 393 58.62 12.72 1.59
CA LEU A 393 59.07 12.23 0.30
C LEU A 393 60.09 13.21 -0.32
N THR A 394 61.09 12.66 -1.00
CA THR A 394 61.94 13.44 -1.90
C THR A 394 61.11 14.01 -3.07
N ASP A 395 61.59 15.07 -3.73
CA ASP A 395 60.88 15.67 -4.88
C ASP A 395 60.55 14.63 -5.97
N TYR A 396 61.47 13.70 -6.22
CA TYR A 396 61.26 12.60 -7.17
C TYR A 396 60.20 11.59 -6.69
N GLN A 397 60.25 11.17 -5.42
CA GLN A 397 59.22 10.30 -4.83
C GLN A 397 57.85 10.98 -4.84
N HIS A 398 57.78 12.28 -4.60
CA HIS A 398 56.52 13.04 -4.65
C HIS A 398 55.92 13.04 -6.07
N GLU A 399 56.75 13.23 -7.11
CA GLU A 399 56.31 13.15 -8.50
C GLU A 399 55.75 11.75 -8.83
N VAL A 400 56.44 10.69 -8.38
CA VAL A 400 56.00 9.30 -8.57
C VAL A 400 54.71 9.02 -7.80
N PHE A 401 54.58 9.49 -6.55
CA PHE A 401 53.35 9.36 -5.77
C PHE A 401 52.16 10.01 -6.47
N THR A 402 52.32 11.24 -6.98
CA THR A 402 51.25 11.93 -7.71
C THR A 402 50.85 11.16 -8.96
N ARG A 403 51.82 10.62 -9.69
CA ARG A 403 51.56 9.79 -10.87
C ARG A 403 50.80 8.51 -10.52
N ILE A 404 51.21 7.80 -9.46
CA ILE A 404 50.50 6.60 -8.94
C ILE A 404 49.07 6.98 -8.53
N ALA A 405 48.89 8.08 -7.79
CA ALA A 405 47.59 8.55 -7.34
C ALA A 405 46.65 8.86 -8.52
N LEU A 406 47.14 9.56 -9.54
CA LEU A 406 46.36 9.87 -10.74
C LEU A 406 45.96 8.61 -11.51
N ILE A 407 46.88 7.66 -11.70
CA ILE A 407 46.60 6.40 -12.39
C ILE A 407 45.59 5.57 -11.58
N TYR A 408 45.83 5.38 -10.29
CA TYR A 408 44.97 4.58 -9.43
C TYR A 408 43.54 5.13 -9.37
N ASN A 409 43.39 6.43 -9.11
CA ASN A 409 42.08 7.09 -9.08
C ASN A 409 41.42 7.10 -10.46
N GLY A 410 42.19 7.34 -11.53
CA GLY A 410 41.74 7.32 -12.92
C GLY A 410 41.22 5.95 -13.37
N ILE A 411 41.63 4.86 -12.71
CA ILE A 411 41.12 3.51 -12.96
C ILE A 411 39.97 3.16 -12.00
N MET A 412 40.18 3.34 -10.69
CA MET A 412 39.24 2.90 -9.66
C MET A 412 37.90 3.64 -9.70
N TYR A 413 37.90 4.98 -9.84
CA TYR A 413 36.65 5.74 -9.85
C TYR A 413 35.75 5.38 -11.04
N PRO A 414 36.23 5.32 -12.29
CA PRO A 414 35.41 4.86 -13.40
C PRO A 414 34.87 3.44 -13.21
N ILE A 415 35.66 2.50 -12.67
CA ILE A 415 35.19 1.14 -12.38
C ILE A 415 34.05 1.16 -11.35
N CYS A 416 34.22 1.86 -10.22
CA CYS A 416 33.19 1.97 -9.18
C CYS A 416 31.92 2.67 -9.70
N VAL A 417 32.07 3.75 -10.49
CA VAL A 417 30.95 4.45 -11.11
C VAL A 417 30.22 3.54 -12.10
N ALA A 418 30.94 2.82 -12.97
CA ALA A 418 30.34 1.89 -13.92
C ALA A 418 29.59 0.76 -13.21
N ALA A 419 30.19 0.15 -12.19
CA ALA A 419 29.55 -0.87 -11.36
C ALA A 419 28.28 -0.34 -10.67
N GLY A 420 28.37 0.86 -10.07
CA GLY A 420 27.23 1.53 -9.45
C GLY A 420 26.09 1.83 -10.43
N VAL A 421 26.42 2.30 -11.64
CA VAL A 421 25.44 2.56 -12.70
C VAL A 421 24.75 1.27 -13.16
N VAL A 422 25.50 0.18 -13.38
CA VAL A 422 24.93 -1.11 -13.77
C VAL A 422 23.94 -1.61 -12.70
N LEU A 423 24.36 -1.54 -11.44
CA LEU A 423 23.55 -1.99 -10.31
C LEU A 423 22.27 -1.16 -10.15
N LEU A 424 22.40 0.17 -10.15
CA LEU A 424 21.27 1.09 -10.01
C LEU A 424 20.32 1.01 -11.21
N ARG A 425 20.83 0.78 -12.43
CA ARG A 425 19.99 0.55 -13.62
C ARG A 425 19.21 -0.76 -13.52
N ARG A 426 19.83 -1.84 -13.03
CA ARG A 426 19.16 -3.12 -12.79
C ARG A 426 18.03 -2.94 -11.77
N PHE A 427 18.33 -2.36 -10.61
CA PHE A 427 17.32 -2.07 -9.58
C PHE A 427 16.18 -1.18 -10.13
N ALA A 428 16.51 -0.14 -10.91
CA ALA A 428 15.50 0.73 -11.51
C ALA A 428 14.64 0.06 -12.59
N ARG A 429 15.14 -0.99 -13.24
CA ARG A 429 14.37 -1.83 -14.16
C ARG A 429 13.40 -2.70 -13.37
N ASP A 430 13.91 -3.45 -12.39
CA ASP A 430 13.12 -4.35 -11.56
C ASP A 430 12.01 -3.57 -10.83
N ARG A 431 12.34 -2.43 -10.23
CA ARG A 431 11.35 -1.52 -9.61
C ARG A 431 10.26 -1.08 -10.57
N ARG A 432 10.60 -0.71 -11.81
CA ARG A 432 9.61 -0.28 -12.81
C ARG A 432 8.72 -1.42 -13.27
N ALA A 433 9.29 -2.60 -13.54
CA ALA A 433 8.54 -3.78 -13.95
C ALA A 433 7.47 -4.12 -12.91
N VAL A 434 7.88 -4.14 -11.64
CA VAL A 434 7.00 -4.45 -10.52
C VAL A 434 5.91 -3.39 -10.32
N LEU A 435 6.25 -2.10 -10.35
CA LEU A 435 5.26 -1.02 -10.18
C LEU A 435 4.26 -0.94 -11.35
N ASN A 436 4.64 -1.45 -12.52
CA ASN A 436 3.77 -1.55 -13.68
C ASN A 436 2.96 -2.86 -13.73
N GLY A 437 3.13 -3.75 -12.75
CA GLY A 437 2.42 -5.03 -12.69
C GLY A 437 2.84 -6.04 -13.75
N ASP A 438 4.12 -6.04 -14.17
CA ASP A 438 4.65 -7.02 -15.14
C ASP A 438 4.58 -8.45 -14.54
N PRO A 439 3.87 -9.40 -15.19
CA PRO A 439 3.71 -10.77 -14.69
C PRO A 439 5.02 -11.55 -14.55
N CYS A 440 6.04 -11.19 -15.33
CA CYS A 440 7.36 -11.83 -15.27
C CYS A 440 8.32 -11.15 -14.28
N ALA A 441 7.87 -10.10 -13.60
CA ALA A 441 8.70 -9.39 -12.64
C ALA A 441 8.93 -10.21 -11.37
N ARG A 442 10.02 -9.88 -10.67
CA ARG A 442 10.24 -10.31 -9.28
C ARG A 442 9.13 -9.77 -8.38
N THR A 443 8.95 -10.35 -7.20
CA THR A 443 7.91 -9.85 -6.28
C THR A 443 8.28 -8.47 -5.73
N ILE A 444 7.26 -7.65 -5.38
CA ILE A 444 7.48 -6.35 -4.70
C ILE A 444 8.39 -6.51 -3.50
N ASP A 445 8.16 -7.54 -2.70
CA ASP A 445 8.87 -7.75 -1.44
C ASP A 445 10.36 -8.02 -1.67
N GLN A 446 10.70 -8.78 -2.72
CA GLN A 446 12.10 -8.99 -3.11
C GLN A 446 12.79 -7.69 -3.54
N VAL A 447 12.12 -6.87 -4.37
CA VAL A 447 12.69 -5.58 -4.81
C VAL A 447 12.76 -4.59 -3.65
N ARG A 448 11.80 -4.62 -2.71
CA ARG A 448 11.83 -3.83 -1.48
C ARG A 448 13.03 -4.19 -0.62
N TYR A 449 13.29 -5.49 -0.43
CA TYR A 449 14.45 -5.97 0.32
C TYR A 449 15.77 -5.56 -0.35
N ASP A 450 15.87 -5.67 -1.67
CA ASP A 450 17.05 -5.20 -2.42
C ASP A 450 17.29 -3.70 -2.22
N ALA A 451 16.22 -2.89 -2.11
CA ALA A 451 16.34 -1.46 -1.83
C ALA A 451 17.00 -1.20 -0.47
N VAL A 452 16.61 -1.96 0.57
CA VAL A 452 17.20 -1.89 1.93
C VAL A 452 18.70 -2.21 1.91
N LEU A 453 19.11 -3.11 1.03
CA LEU A 453 20.51 -3.52 0.89
C LEU A 453 21.38 -2.51 0.14
N LEU A 454 20.81 -1.52 -0.56
CA LEU A 454 21.59 -0.58 -1.38
C LEU A 454 22.70 0.15 -0.61
N GLY A 455 22.50 0.43 0.68
CA GLY A 455 23.53 1.06 1.52
C GLY A 455 24.79 0.20 1.66
N HIS A 456 24.68 -1.13 1.63
CA HIS A 456 25.82 -2.04 1.75
C HIS A 456 26.77 -1.96 0.53
N PHE A 457 26.30 -1.47 -0.63
CA PHE A 457 27.21 -1.21 -1.76
C PHE A 457 28.19 -0.08 -1.47
N GLY A 458 27.81 0.92 -0.66
CA GLY A 458 28.75 1.95 -0.21
C GLY A 458 29.90 1.37 0.63
N ILE A 459 29.61 0.34 1.43
CA ILE A 459 30.62 -0.40 2.20
C ILE A 459 31.56 -1.15 1.25
N ALA A 460 30.99 -1.89 0.28
CA ALA A 460 31.78 -2.64 -0.69
C ALA A 460 32.71 -1.75 -1.51
N PHE A 461 32.22 -0.60 -1.99
CA PHE A 461 33.05 0.36 -2.72
C PHE A 461 34.17 0.95 -1.86
N ALA A 462 33.91 1.22 -0.58
CA ALA A 462 34.95 1.67 0.34
C ALA A 462 36.05 0.61 0.48
N LEU A 463 35.68 -0.66 0.73
CA LEU A 463 36.65 -1.73 0.94
C LEU A 463 37.50 -1.99 -0.31
N VAL A 464 36.86 -2.09 -1.48
CA VAL A 464 37.54 -2.39 -2.75
C VAL A 464 38.40 -1.21 -3.21
N GLY A 465 37.90 0.02 -3.06
CA GLY A 465 38.58 1.21 -3.55
C GLY A 465 39.70 1.74 -2.65
N TRP A 466 39.72 1.39 -1.36
CA TRP A 466 40.66 1.98 -0.39
C TRP A 466 41.67 1.00 0.18
N LEU A 467 41.24 -0.20 0.59
CA LEU A 467 42.15 -1.14 1.29
C LEU A 467 43.35 -1.56 0.43
N PRO A 468 43.21 -1.86 -0.87
CA PRO A 468 44.38 -2.19 -1.69
C PRO A 468 45.36 -1.01 -1.80
N GLY A 469 44.86 0.23 -1.80
CA GLY A 469 45.68 1.43 -1.92
C GLY A 469 46.69 1.59 -0.78
N GLY A 470 46.30 1.25 0.45
CA GLY A 470 47.18 1.32 1.62
C GLY A 470 48.41 0.41 1.55
N VAL A 471 48.38 -0.62 0.69
CA VAL A 471 49.49 -1.55 0.48
C VAL A 471 50.19 -1.27 -0.85
N LEU A 472 49.43 -1.02 -1.92
CA LEU A 472 49.98 -0.83 -3.26
C LEU A 472 50.79 0.45 -3.39
N PHE A 473 50.35 1.55 -2.77
CA PHE A 473 51.04 2.84 -2.89
C PHE A 473 52.47 2.80 -2.33
N PRO A 474 52.71 2.38 -1.08
CA PRO A 474 54.07 2.32 -0.57
C PRO A 474 54.93 1.32 -1.34
N LEU A 475 54.41 0.13 -1.70
CA LEU A 475 55.18 -0.85 -2.48
C LEU A 475 55.61 -0.34 -3.86
N LEU A 476 54.71 0.33 -4.58
CA LEU A 476 55.02 0.87 -5.90
C LEU A 476 55.99 2.06 -5.81
N LEU A 477 55.87 2.87 -4.76
CA LEU A 477 56.76 4.01 -4.54
C LEU A 477 58.16 3.54 -4.15
N ASP A 478 58.25 2.55 -3.24
CA ASP A 478 59.48 1.87 -2.81
C ASP A 478 60.23 1.27 -4.01
N TRP A 479 59.47 0.62 -4.91
CA TRP A 479 60.01 -0.01 -6.11
C TRP A 479 60.48 0.98 -7.19
N GLN A 480 59.76 2.10 -7.41
CA GLN A 480 60.06 3.04 -8.52
C GLN A 480 60.95 4.22 -8.12
N ALA A 481 60.88 4.65 -6.87
CA ALA A 481 61.48 5.89 -6.41
C ALA A 481 62.49 5.71 -5.25
N GLY A 482 62.76 4.46 -4.88
CA GLY A 482 63.75 4.12 -3.85
C GLY A 482 63.13 3.85 -2.48
N PRO A 483 63.96 3.36 -1.53
CA PRO A 483 63.50 2.74 -0.31
C PRO A 483 62.68 3.68 0.59
N LEU A 484 61.58 3.18 1.15
CA LEU A 484 60.76 3.82 2.17
C LEU A 484 61.03 3.22 3.56
N ASP A 485 60.85 4.02 4.61
CA ASP A 485 60.90 3.52 5.98
C ASP A 485 59.59 2.81 6.35
N TRP A 486 59.66 1.87 7.29
CA TRP A 486 58.49 1.18 7.83
C TRP A 486 57.45 2.16 8.40
N HIS A 487 57.87 3.29 8.94
CA HIS A 487 56.97 4.36 9.39
C HIS A 487 56.13 4.94 8.26
N ASP A 488 56.69 5.06 7.04
CA ASP A 488 55.96 5.55 5.87
C ASP A 488 54.90 4.55 5.41
N TYR A 489 55.24 3.25 5.41
CA TYR A 489 54.28 2.17 5.16
C TYR A 489 53.09 2.22 6.15
N ALA A 490 53.38 2.41 7.44
CA ALA A 490 52.34 2.55 8.46
C ALA A 490 51.46 3.79 8.23
N HIS A 491 52.05 4.93 7.84
CA HIS A 491 51.31 6.14 7.52
C HIS A 491 50.41 6.00 6.30
N PHE A 492 50.86 5.32 5.24
CA PHE A 492 50.01 4.98 4.09
C PHE A 492 48.84 4.07 4.50
N ALA A 493 49.08 3.04 5.31
CA ALA A 493 48.01 2.17 5.79
C ALA A 493 46.94 2.93 6.59
N ILE A 494 47.38 3.84 7.48
CA ILE A 494 46.48 4.68 8.30
C ILE A 494 45.68 5.65 7.42
N SER A 495 46.33 6.36 6.50
CA SER A 495 45.67 7.41 5.69
C SER A 495 44.62 6.83 4.73
N PHE A 496 44.91 5.71 4.08
CA PHE A 496 43.95 5.01 3.24
C PHE A 496 42.79 4.43 4.05
N THR A 497 43.05 3.92 5.26
CA THR A 497 42.01 3.39 6.15
C THR A 497 41.07 4.50 6.62
N LEU A 498 41.60 5.64 7.05
CA LEU A 498 40.80 6.80 7.49
C LEU A 498 39.96 7.36 6.33
N SER A 499 40.53 7.47 5.14
CA SER A 499 39.84 7.99 3.96
C SER A 499 38.76 7.02 3.47
N GLY A 500 39.03 5.72 3.50
CA GLY A 500 38.04 4.67 3.25
C GLY A 500 36.90 4.69 4.28
N LEU A 501 37.21 4.95 5.54
CA LEU A 501 36.20 5.06 6.60
C LEU A 501 35.26 6.25 6.39
N VAL A 502 35.80 7.42 6.02
CA VAL A 502 35.00 8.60 5.63
C VAL A 502 34.06 8.22 4.48
N GLY A 503 34.62 7.68 3.40
CA GLY A 503 33.82 7.24 2.25
C GLY A 503 32.70 6.28 2.64
N MET A 504 33.03 5.24 3.40
CA MET A 504 32.08 4.22 3.86
C MET A 504 30.93 4.82 4.67
N VAL A 505 31.24 5.58 5.72
CA VAL A 505 30.24 6.07 6.67
C VAL A 505 29.27 7.05 6.01
N TYR A 506 29.79 8.08 5.34
CA TYR A 506 28.93 9.12 4.78
C TYR A 506 28.11 8.61 3.58
N SER A 507 28.68 7.72 2.75
CA SER A 507 27.95 7.09 1.65
C SER A 507 26.84 6.17 2.18
N TYR A 508 27.11 5.38 3.21
CA TYR A 508 26.08 4.51 3.82
C TYR A 508 24.89 5.32 4.37
N PHE A 509 25.16 6.37 5.14
CA PHE A 509 24.10 7.25 5.66
C PHE A 509 23.33 7.96 4.54
N GLY A 510 24.03 8.48 3.53
CA GLY A 510 23.39 9.15 2.39
C GLY A 510 22.46 8.22 1.61
N ILE A 511 22.96 7.03 1.26
CA ILE A 511 22.18 6.03 0.53
C ILE A 511 20.98 5.57 1.36
N GLN A 512 21.18 5.20 2.62
CA GLN A 512 20.08 4.72 3.46
C GLN A 512 19.01 5.79 3.70
N TYR A 513 19.41 7.07 3.73
CA TYR A 513 18.43 8.16 3.83
C TYR A 513 17.50 8.15 2.63
N VAL A 514 18.03 8.03 1.41
CA VAL A 514 17.24 7.98 0.18
C VAL A 514 16.36 6.73 0.12
N VAL A 515 16.90 5.57 0.54
CA VAL A 515 16.15 4.31 0.60
C VAL A 515 14.91 4.45 1.47
N LEU A 516 15.08 4.84 2.73
CA LEU A 516 13.98 4.97 3.71
C LEU A 516 12.99 6.08 3.31
N ARG A 517 13.49 7.13 2.66
CA ARG A 517 12.70 8.30 2.30
C ARG A 517 11.85 8.13 1.05
N VAL A 518 12.37 7.42 0.05
CA VAL A 518 11.83 7.41 -1.30
C VAL A 518 11.52 6.00 -1.78
N LEU A 519 12.52 5.11 -1.73
CA LEU A 519 12.42 3.81 -2.38
C LEU A 519 11.54 2.84 -1.60
N TYR A 520 11.77 2.73 -0.28
CA TYR A 520 11.04 1.79 0.57
C TYR A 520 9.53 2.09 0.62
N PRO A 521 9.06 3.35 0.83
CA PRO A 521 7.63 3.64 0.85
C PRO A 521 6.90 3.41 -0.48
N GLN A 522 7.63 3.40 -1.60
CA GLN A 522 7.05 3.12 -2.92
C GLN A 522 6.81 1.63 -3.16
N LEU A 523 7.40 0.75 -2.36
CA LEU A 523 7.39 -0.70 -2.55
C LEU A 523 6.53 -1.41 -1.48
N GLY A 524 5.50 -0.74 -0.97
CA GLY A 524 4.52 -1.37 -0.08
C GLY A 524 3.59 -2.30 -0.86
N ASN A 525 3.49 -3.55 -0.41
CA ASN A 525 2.57 -4.56 -0.93
C ASN A 525 1.45 -4.80 0.09
N PRO A 526 0.19 -4.42 -0.20
CA PRO A 526 -0.94 -4.67 0.71
C PRO A 526 -1.16 -6.15 1.02
N ASP A 527 -0.92 -7.04 0.05
CA ASP A 527 -1.24 -8.47 0.15
C ASP A 527 -0.34 -9.23 1.13
N THR A 528 0.88 -8.75 1.32
CA THR A 528 1.91 -9.39 2.17
C THR A 528 2.37 -8.50 3.32
N PHE A 529 1.69 -7.37 3.55
CA PHE A 529 2.09 -6.43 4.57
C PHE A 529 1.97 -7.05 5.97
N ASP A 530 3.12 -7.19 6.63
CA ASP A 530 3.20 -7.60 8.03
C ASP A 530 4.10 -6.62 8.81
N PRO A 531 3.61 -6.02 9.91
CA PRO A 531 4.41 -5.11 10.72
C PRO A 531 5.69 -5.73 11.29
N GLN A 532 5.70 -7.04 11.62
CA GLN A 532 6.88 -7.68 12.19
C GLN A 532 7.98 -7.87 11.13
N THR A 533 7.61 -8.44 9.99
CA THR A 533 8.50 -8.61 8.82
C THR A 533 9.07 -7.26 8.37
N THR A 534 8.22 -6.23 8.30
CA THR A 534 8.65 -4.85 7.98
C THR A 534 9.69 -4.34 8.97
N ARG A 535 9.51 -4.60 10.27
CA ARG A 535 10.48 -4.20 11.31
C ARG A 535 11.82 -4.90 11.13
N ASP A 536 11.82 -6.19 10.81
CA ASP A 536 13.05 -6.97 10.61
C ASP A 536 13.79 -6.58 9.32
N GLU A 537 13.05 -6.31 8.24
CA GLU A 537 13.60 -5.73 7.01
C GLU A 537 14.29 -4.40 7.30
N LEU A 538 13.58 -3.45 7.94
CA LEU A 538 14.13 -2.13 8.24
C LEU A 538 15.32 -2.20 9.20
N ARG A 539 15.30 -3.12 10.18
CA ARG A 539 16.43 -3.39 11.09
C ARG A 539 17.66 -3.85 10.33
N THR A 540 17.50 -4.68 9.31
CA THR A 540 18.61 -5.16 8.46
C THR A 540 19.32 -4.00 7.76
N GLY A 541 18.57 -3.01 7.26
CA GLY A 541 19.11 -1.83 6.58
C GLY A 541 19.75 -0.79 7.49
N THR A 542 19.48 -0.84 8.80
CA THR A 542 19.80 0.22 9.75
C THR A 542 20.71 -0.25 10.89
N ARG A 543 20.92 -1.57 11.05
CA ARG A 543 21.75 -2.18 12.11
C ARG A 543 23.16 -1.59 12.23
N TRP A 544 23.74 -1.12 11.13
CA TRP A 544 25.10 -0.56 11.11
C TRP A 544 25.16 0.93 11.42
N LEU A 545 24.03 1.65 11.46
CA LEU A 545 24.01 3.10 11.67
C LEU A 545 24.69 3.49 12.99
N GLY A 546 24.41 2.76 14.08
CA GLY A 546 25.03 3.02 15.39
C GLY A 546 26.54 2.78 15.38
N ALA A 547 26.99 1.66 14.80
CA ALA A 547 28.42 1.35 14.68
C ALA A 547 29.15 2.39 13.82
N PHE A 548 28.57 2.80 12.70
CA PHE A 548 29.15 3.83 11.83
C PHE A 548 29.15 5.21 12.47
N LEU A 549 28.17 5.54 13.31
CA LEU A 549 28.21 6.79 14.07
C LEU A 549 29.38 6.80 15.06
N VAL A 550 29.60 5.70 15.79
CA VAL A 550 30.77 5.55 16.67
C VAL A 550 32.07 5.69 15.86
N LEU A 551 32.19 4.98 14.75
CA LEU A 551 33.35 5.08 13.87
C LEU A 551 33.57 6.51 13.34
N ALA A 552 32.51 7.25 13.03
CA ALA A 552 32.61 8.65 12.59
C ALA A 552 33.26 9.55 13.66
N THR A 553 33.02 9.28 14.95
CA THR A 553 33.64 10.04 16.05
C THR A 553 35.12 9.75 16.23
N LEU A 554 35.61 8.60 15.73
CA LEU A 554 37.04 8.29 15.75
C LEU A 554 37.83 9.18 14.79
N ILE A 555 37.21 9.72 13.74
CA ILE A 555 37.86 10.59 12.76
C ILE A 555 38.41 11.89 13.40
N PRO A 556 37.59 12.72 14.08
CA PRO A 556 38.11 13.91 14.78
C PRO A 556 39.00 13.54 15.98
N LEU A 557 38.73 12.42 16.66
CA LEU A 557 39.58 11.96 17.77
C LEU A 557 40.99 11.61 17.31
N ALA A 558 41.12 10.90 16.18
CA ALA A 558 42.42 10.62 15.56
C ALA A 558 43.15 11.91 15.24
N GLY A 559 42.48 12.89 14.63
CA GLY A 559 43.04 14.22 14.38
C GLY A 559 43.54 14.92 15.65
N ALA A 560 42.78 14.85 16.75
CA ALA A 560 43.16 15.44 18.03
C ALA A 560 44.37 14.74 18.67
N ILE A 561 44.39 13.41 18.66
CA ILE A 561 45.54 12.61 19.14
C ILE A 561 46.79 12.96 18.34
N PHE A 562 46.67 13.10 17.00
CA PHE A 562 47.79 13.55 16.17
C PHE A 562 48.32 14.92 16.60
N LEU A 563 47.45 15.88 16.90
CA LEU A 563 47.85 17.21 17.33
C LEU A 563 48.61 17.18 18.67
N ILE A 564 48.20 16.29 19.59
CA ILE A 564 48.82 16.15 20.92
C ILE A 564 50.16 15.39 20.85
N VAL A 565 50.20 14.27 20.14
CA VAL A 565 51.39 13.40 20.07
C VAL A 565 52.53 14.08 19.32
N LEU A 566 52.22 14.93 18.34
CA LEU A 566 53.20 15.61 17.50
C LEU A 566 53.65 16.99 18.04
N ASN A 567 53.65 17.18 19.37
CA ASN A 567 53.98 18.45 20.04
C ASN A 567 55.48 18.86 19.95
N ASP A 568 56.17 18.56 18.86
CA ASP A 568 57.56 18.90 18.66
C ASP A 568 57.75 20.15 17.77
N ALA A 569 58.92 20.78 17.88
CA ALA A 569 59.35 21.99 17.16
C ALA A 569 59.36 21.88 15.62
N THR A 570 58.92 20.75 15.06
CA THR A 570 58.93 20.37 13.64
C THR A 570 57.57 20.54 12.94
N MET A 571 56.49 20.86 13.67
CA MET A 571 55.17 21.06 13.05
C MET A 571 55.05 22.46 12.41
N THR A 572 54.98 22.52 11.07
CA THR A 572 54.71 23.77 10.34
C THR A 572 53.34 24.34 10.72
N LEU A 573 53.21 25.68 10.73
CA LEU A 573 51.93 26.36 10.98
C LEU A 573 50.81 25.84 10.06
N GLY A 574 51.14 25.56 8.80
CA GLY A 574 50.21 25.00 7.81
C GLY A 574 49.65 23.64 8.23
N PHE A 575 50.47 22.76 8.80
CA PHE A 575 50.01 21.45 9.26
C PHE A 575 49.05 21.54 10.45
N ARG A 576 49.32 22.45 11.40
CA ARG A 576 48.41 22.68 12.53
C ARG A 576 47.04 23.16 12.06
N ILE A 577 47.02 24.13 11.14
CA ILE A 577 45.78 24.64 10.53
C ILE A 577 45.02 23.51 9.82
N LEU A 578 45.71 22.67 9.04
CA LEU A 578 45.10 21.53 8.36
C LEU A 578 44.45 20.55 9.35
N VAL A 579 45.18 20.07 10.36
CA VAL A 579 44.67 19.09 11.34
C VAL A 579 43.52 19.69 12.15
N THR A 580 43.62 20.94 12.60
CA THR A 580 42.52 21.62 13.29
C THR A 580 41.30 21.75 12.38
N GLY A 581 41.48 22.08 11.10
CA GLY A 581 40.41 22.13 10.11
C GLY A 581 39.71 20.77 9.93
N LEU A 582 40.48 19.68 9.88
CA LEU A 582 39.96 18.31 9.80
C LEU A 582 39.16 17.90 11.04
N ILE A 583 39.61 18.30 12.24
CA ILE A 583 38.88 18.07 13.49
C ILE A 583 37.55 18.82 13.45
N VAL A 584 37.56 20.11 13.09
CA VAL A 584 36.34 20.94 13.01
C VAL A 584 35.36 20.35 11.99
N LEU A 585 35.85 19.97 10.81
CA LEU A 585 35.03 19.37 9.78
C LEU A 585 34.51 17.98 10.18
N GLY A 586 35.33 17.18 10.86
CA GLY A 586 34.93 15.89 11.44
C GLY A 586 33.82 16.05 12.48
N MET A 587 33.94 17.03 13.38
CA MET A 587 32.90 17.35 14.36
C MET A 587 31.61 17.86 13.69
N ALA A 588 31.73 18.71 12.67
CA ALA A 588 30.59 19.15 11.88
C ALA A 588 29.91 17.96 11.18
N GLY A 589 30.70 17.06 10.59
CA GLY A 589 30.23 15.84 9.95
C GLY A 589 29.49 14.89 10.90
N VAL A 590 30.04 14.64 12.09
CA VAL A 590 29.35 13.88 13.15
C VAL A 590 28.01 14.55 13.51
N THR A 591 27.99 15.86 13.67
CA THR A 591 26.76 16.61 13.99
C THR A 591 25.72 16.46 12.87
N VAL A 592 26.14 16.47 11.60
CA VAL A 592 25.27 16.19 10.45
C VAL A 592 24.75 14.75 10.50
N LEU A 593 25.60 13.77 10.78
CA LEU A 593 25.21 12.36 10.87
C LEU A 593 24.18 12.13 11.97
N VAL A 594 24.34 12.72 13.15
CA VAL A 594 23.35 12.66 14.24
C VAL A 594 21.99 13.18 13.75
N ARG A 595 21.96 14.35 13.09
CA ARG A 595 20.71 14.90 12.54
C ARG A 595 20.10 14.05 11.42
N VAL A 596 20.93 13.43 10.57
CA VAL A 596 20.45 12.49 9.55
C VAL A 596 19.87 11.24 10.20
N MET A 597 20.51 10.74 11.26
CA MET A 597 20.01 9.64 12.09
C MET A 597 18.63 9.98 12.66
N ASP A 598 18.46 11.15 13.28
CA ASP A 598 17.17 11.59 13.83
C ASP A 598 16.08 11.61 12.75
N ARG A 599 16.43 12.10 11.55
CA ARG A 599 15.52 12.08 10.40
C ARG A 599 15.19 10.67 9.92
N MET A 600 16.15 9.75 9.90
CA MET A 600 15.91 8.35 9.56
C MET A 600 15.02 7.66 10.58
N ALA A 601 15.24 7.90 11.88
CA ALA A 601 14.39 7.38 12.94
C ALA A 601 12.94 7.85 12.77
N ALA A 602 12.73 9.13 12.44
CA ALA A 602 11.41 9.65 12.10
C ALA A 602 10.78 9.03 10.84
N LEU A 603 11.60 8.54 9.89
CA LEU A 603 11.11 7.82 8.71
C LEU A 603 10.75 6.35 9.00
N VAL A 604 11.43 5.72 9.98
CA VAL A 604 11.19 4.32 10.39
C VAL A 604 10.04 4.21 11.40
N ALA A 605 9.82 5.23 12.23
CA ALA A 605 8.83 5.18 13.30
C ALA A 605 7.42 4.80 12.83
N PRO A 606 6.85 5.39 11.75
CA PRO A 606 5.51 5.03 11.28
C PRO A 606 5.35 3.54 10.95
N TRP A 607 6.41 2.88 10.46
CA TRP A 607 6.39 1.48 10.05
C TRP A 607 6.41 0.49 11.23
N THR A 608 6.90 0.92 12.39
CA THR A 608 7.21 0.01 13.51
C THR A 608 6.26 0.14 14.69
N THR A 609 5.59 1.29 14.86
CA THR A 609 4.73 1.61 16.02
C THR A 609 3.24 1.42 15.77
N GLY A 610 2.82 0.88 14.62
CA GLY A 610 1.41 0.55 14.36
C GLY A 610 0.45 1.74 14.47
N GLY A 611 0.91 2.97 14.19
CA GLY A 611 0.06 4.16 14.25
C GLY A 611 -0.40 4.59 15.66
N ALA A 612 0.16 4.05 16.74
CA ALA A 612 -0.07 4.62 18.07
C ALA A 612 0.62 5.99 18.16
N LYS A 613 -0.17 7.08 18.01
CA LYS A 613 0.26 8.47 18.26
C LYS A 613 0.79 8.60 19.69
N ARG A 614 2.07 8.31 19.93
CA ARG A 614 2.73 8.77 21.15
C ARG A 614 3.14 10.22 20.94
N HIS A 615 2.38 11.14 21.53
CA HIS A 615 2.82 12.49 21.81
C HIS A 615 4.02 12.40 22.76
N GLY A 616 5.23 12.38 22.20
CA GLY A 616 6.47 12.33 22.95
C GLY A 616 7.63 12.13 21.98
N SER A 617 8.68 12.93 22.12
CA SER A 617 9.92 12.82 21.36
C SER A 617 10.30 11.35 21.16
N ALA A 618 10.44 10.92 19.90
CA ALA A 618 10.79 9.55 19.54
C ALA A 618 12.01 9.11 20.37
N ASN A 619 11.77 8.28 21.38
CA ASN A 619 12.82 7.86 22.28
C ASN A 619 13.64 6.79 21.55
N TRP A 620 14.86 7.15 21.15
CA TRP A 620 15.85 6.29 20.47
C TRP A 620 16.00 4.91 21.09
N SER A 621 15.79 4.80 22.39
CA SER A 621 15.78 3.54 23.14
C SER A 621 14.65 2.60 22.75
N ALA A 622 13.44 3.10 22.46
CA ALA A 622 12.26 2.27 22.23
C ALA A 622 12.24 1.64 20.83
N VAL A 623 12.81 2.30 19.82
CA VAL A 623 12.86 1.79 18.44
C VAL A 623 13.89 0.66 18.26
N TRP A 624 14.91 0.61 19.12
CA TRP A 624 16.07 -0.29 18.94
C TRP A 624 16.39 -1.21 20.14
N ARG A 625 15.76 -1.05 21.33
CA ARG A 625 16.06 -1.88 22.53
C ARG A 625 15.15 -3.09 22.75
N SER A 626 14.21 -3.44 21.87
CA SER A 626 13.59 -4.76 21.96
C SER A 626 14.58 -5.82 21.44
N ARG A 627 15.43 -6.31 22.34
CA ARG A 627 16.14 -7.58 22.17
C ARG A 627 15.14 -8.72 22.12
#